data_AF-A0A9E2VS61-F1
#
_entry.id   AF-A0A9E2VS61-F1
#
_cell.length_a   1.000
_cell.length_b   1.000
_cell.length_c   1.000
_cell.angle_alpha   90.00
_cell.angle_beta   90.00
_cell.angle_gamma   90.00
#
_symmetry.space_group_name_H-M   'P 1'
#
loop_
_entity.id
_entity.type
_entity.pdbx_description
1 polymer ?
#
loop_
_entity_poly.entity_id
_entity_poly.type
_entity_poly.pdbx_seq_one_letter_code
_entity_poly.pdbx_strand_id
1 'polypeptide(L)' 'MINTRQPKALTHDEKKAADAAFSGRPFNDAWSGSARAVYDSIVKALPHADVAIPTPSHVEDSAEAPSAQSEPLQ' A
#
# COMPACT_ATOMS: atom_id res chain seq x y z
N MET A 1 11.77 15.35 12.38
CA MET A 1 11.85 14.10 13.18
C MET A 1 11.38 12.96 12.29
N ILE A 2 12.27 12.05 11.87
CA ILE A 2 11.87 10.91 11.02
C ILE A 2 11.20 9.84 11.90
N ASN A 3 9.89 9.64 11.74
CA ASN A 3 9.19 8.53 12.39
C ASN A 3 9.51 7.25 11.63
N THR A 4 10.67 6.66 11.90
CA THR A 4 10.99 5.29 11.45
C THR A 4 10.13 4.33 12.27
N ARG A 5 8.85 4.19 11.88
CA ARG A 5 7.99 3.12 12.40
C ARG A 5 8.67 1.82 12.02
N GLN A 6 9.37 1.23 12.99
CA GLN A 6 10.02 -0.07 12.86
C GLN A 6 9.04 -1.01 12.17
N PRO A 7 9.45 -1.72 11.11
CA PRO A 7 8.57 -2.62 10.40
C PRO A 7 8.02 -3.63 11.41
N LYS A 8 6.73 -3.50 11.73
CA LYS A 8 6.06 -4.40 12.66
C LYS A 8 6.18 -5.80 12.07
N ALA A 9 6.70 -6.73 12.87
CA ALA A 9 6.73 -8.13 12.47
C ALA A 9 5.30 -8.58 12.21
N LEU A 10 5.06 -9.15 11.02
CA LEU A 10 3.77 -9.73 10.66
C LEU A 10 3.42 -10.83 11.66
N THR A 11 2.17 -10.81 12.10
CA THR A 11 1.54 -11.86 12.91
C THR A 11 1.43 -13.17 12.13
N HIS A 12 1.10 -14.26 12.83
CA HIS A 12 1.09 -15.59 12.23
C HIS A 12 0.05 -15.73 11.11
N ASP A 13 -1.15 -15.19 11.33
CA ASP A 13 -2.24 -15.18 10.36
C ASP A 13 -1.94 -14.24 9.19
N GLU A 14 -1.31 -13.08 9.41
CA GLU A 14 -0.86 -12.20 8.33
C GLU A 14 0.17 -12.87 7.42
N LYS A 15 1.13 -13.63 7.98
CA LYS A 15 2.09 -14.41 7.20
C LYS A 15 1.40 -15.48 6.35
N LYS A 16 0.42 -16.19 6.93
CA LYS A 16 -0.37 -17.20 6.21
C LYS A 16 -1.24 -16.58 5.13
N ALA A 17 -1.81 -15.41 5.40
CA ALA A 17 -2.61 -14.67 4.43
C ALA A 17 -1.73 -14.20 3.25
N ALA A 18 -0.52 -13.72 3.52
CA ALA A 18 0.42 -13.38 2.47
C ALA A 18 0.77 -14.60 1.60
N ASP A 19 1.13 -15.73 2.22
CA ASP A 19 1.42 -16.99 1.52
C ASP A 19 0.24 -17.46 0.66
N ALA A 20 -0.99 -17.39 1.20
CA ALA A 20 -2.20 -17.74 0.49
C ALA A 20 -2.45 -16.82 -0.72
N ALA A 21 -2.24 -15.50 -0.57
CA ALA A 21 -2.40 -14.54 -1.66
C ALA A 21 -1.42 -14.80 -2.80
N PHE A 22 -0.13 -15.02 -2.49
CA PHE A 22 0.87 -15.38 -3.50
C PHE A 22 0.60 -16.74 -4.16
N SER A 23 0.06 -17.70 -3.40
CA SER A 23 -0.30 -19.02 -3.90
C SER A 23 -1.64 -19.07 -4.65
N GLY A 24 -2.40 -17.97 -4.69
CA GLY A 24 -3.76 -17.94 -5.25
C GLY A 24 -4.79 -18.79 -4.47
N ARG A 25 -4.53 -19.06 -3.18
CA ARG A 25 -5.46 -19.78 -2.30
C ARG A 25 -6.52 -18.82 -1.74
N PRO A 26 -7.72 -19.30 -1.41
CA PRO A 26 -8.75 -18.45 -0.81
C PRO A 26 -8.33 -17.96 0.59
N PHE A 27 -8.82 -16.78 0.97
CA PHE A 27 -8.67 -16.25 2.33
C PHE A 27 -9.42 -17.14 3.34
N ASN A 28 -8.83 -17.35 4.53
CA ASN A 28 -9.46 -18.09 5.61
C ASN A 28 -10.14 -17.13 6.59
N ASP A 29 -11.45 -17.29 6.79
CA ASP A 29 -12.27 -16.45 7.66
C ASP A 29 -11.89 -16.51 9.16
N ALA A 30 -11.06 -17.48 9.55
CA ALA A 30 -10.50 -17.54 10.91
C ALA A 30 -9.32 -16.57 11.14
N TRP A 31 -8.81 -15.90 10.11
CA TRP A 31 -7.73 -14.91 10.22
C TRP A 31 -8.24 -13.52 10.59
N SER A 32 -7.37 -12.68 11.16
CA SER A 32 -7.75 -11.35 11.63
C SER A 32 -8.03 -10.37 10.49
N GLY A 33 -8.67 -9.25 10.83
CA GLY A 33 -8.88 -8.15 9.88
C GLY A 33 -7.57 -7.57 9.32
N SER A 34 -6.48 -7.62 10.08
CA SER A 34 -5.17 -7.18 9.57
C SER A 34 -4.62 -8.14 8.51
N ALA A 35 -4.80 -9.45 8.70
CA ALA A 35 -4.46 -10.46 7.69
C ALA A 35 -5.29 -10.30 6.41
N ARG A 36 -6.56 -9.88 6.53
CA ARG A 36 -7.40 -9.53 5.38
C ARG A 36 -6.80 -8.38 4.57
N ALA A 37 -6.38 -7.31 5.25
CA ALA A 37 -5.73 -6.17 4.59
C ALA A 37 -4.45 -6.59 3.84
N VAL A 38 -3.63 -7.47 4.44
CA VAL A 38 -2.43 -8.01 3.79
C VAL A 38 -2.80 -8.84 2.55
N TYR A 39 -3.74 -9.79 2.68
CA TYR A 39 -4.21 -10.62 1.57
C TYR A 39 -4.71 -9.76 0.39
N ASP A 40 -5.63 -8.84 0.68
CA ASP A 40 -6.24 -7.99 -0.35
C ASP A 40 -5.20 -7.07 -1.01
N SER A 41 -4.22 -6.56 -0.24
CA SER A 41 -3.15 -5.72 -0.79
C SER A 41 -2.25 -6.48 -1.77
N ILE A 42 -1.92 -7.74 -1.48
CA ILE A 42 -1.11 -8.58 -2.34
C ILE A 42 -1.90 -8.95 -3.59
N VAL A 43 -3.14 -9.41 -3.45
CA VAL A 43 -3.99 -9.76 -4.59
C VAL A 43 -4.17 -8.58 -5.55
N LYS A 44 -4.36 -7.35 -5.02
CA LYS A 44 -4.45 -6.13 -5.83
C LYS A 44 -3.12 -5.72 -6.48
N ALA A 45 -1.99 -6.01 -5.84
CA ALA A 45 -0.66 -5.67 -6.34
C ALA A 45 -0.13 -6.68 -7.37
N LEU A 46 -0.63 -7.92 -7.34
CA LEU A 46 -0.34 -8.88 -8.39
C LEU A 46 -0.88 -8.35 -9.72
N PRO A 47 -0.11 -8.46 -10.82
CA PRO A 47 -0.58 -8.03 -12.12
C PRO A 47 -1.79 -8.88 -12.49
N HIS A 48 -2.98 -8.30 -12.37
CA HIS A 48 -4.12 -8.78 -13.12
C HIS A 48 -3.67 -8.72 -14.58
N ALA A 49 -3.76 -9.85 -15.29
CA ALA A 49 -3.38 -9.94 -16.70
C ALA A 49 -4.19 -9.00 -17.63
N ASP A 50 -4.98 -8.10 -17.07
CA ASP A 50 -5.71 -7.05 -17.75
C ASP A 50 -5.13 -5.68 -17.35
N VAL A 51 -4.21 -5.23 -18.21
CA VAL A 51 -3.91 -3.84 -18.56
C VAL A 51 -4.46 -2.77 -17.59
N ALA A 52 -3.60 -2.23 -16.74
CA ALA A 52 -3.38 -0.78 -16.59
C ALA A 52 -2.42 -0.55 -15.42
N ILE A 53 -1.31 0.13 -15.72
CA ILE A 53 -0.53 0.83 -14.72
C ILE A 53 -1.40 1.98 -14.20
N PRO A 54 -1.65 2.08 -12.89
CA PRO A 54 -1.57 3.38 -12.27
C PRO A 54 -0.46 3.35 -11.22
N THR A 55 0.57 4.11 -11.56
CA THR A 55 1.43 4.91 -10.68
C THR A 55 1.24 4.71 -9.16
N PRO A 56 2.32 4.41 -8.41
CA PRO A 56 2.25 4.41 -6.95
C PRO A 56 1.86 5.82 -6.50
N SER A 57 0.61 5.97 -6.07
CA SER A 57 0.13 7.19 -5.45
C SER A 57 0.67 7.25 -4.02
N HIS A 58 1.98 7.44 -3.92
CA HIS A 58 2.58 8.15 -2.80
C HIS A 58 2.32 9.64 -3.05
N VAL A 59 1.10 10.08 -2.75
CA VAL A 59 0.78 11.49 -2.55
C VAL A 59 0.61 11.61 -1.04
N GLU A 60 1.70 11.90 -0.34
CA GLU A 60 2.08 13.28 -0.02
C GLU A 60 0.93 13.95 0.74
N ASP A 61 0.98 13.69 2.05
CA ASP A 61 0.22 14.41 3.06
C ASP A 61 0.52 15.91 2.97
N SER A 62 -0.48 16.66 2.55
CA SER A 62 -0.80 18.02 3.00
C SER A 62 0.37 18.99 3.21
N ALA A 63 0.70 19.77 2.18
CA ALA A 63 1.04 21.18 2.36
C ALA A 63 0.67 21.98 1.11
N GLU A 64 -0.62 22.22 0.99
CA GLU A 64 -1.16 23.36 0.25
C GLU A 64 -0.60 24.66 0.87
N ALA A 65 0.14 25.42 0.07
CA ALA A 65 0.21 26.87 0.19
C ALA A 65 0.17 27.45 -1.24
N PRO A 66 -0.92 28.16 -1.62
CA PRO A 66 -1.11 28.67 -2.96
C PRO A 66 -0.32 29.97 -3.18
N SER A 67 0.03 30.21 -4.44
CA SER A 67 0.15 31.52 -5.11
C SER A 67 0.88 32.68 -4.43
N ALA A 68 2.02 33.08 -5.01
CA ALA A 68 2.21 34.43 -5.57
C ALA A 68 3.38 34.36 -6.57
N GLN A 69 3.10 34.36 -7.88
CA GLN A 69 3.32 35.51 -8.76
C GLN A 69 4.74 36.13 -8.63
N SER A 70 5.63 35.82 -9.57
CA SER A 70 5.91 36.66 -10.75
C SER A 70 6.66 37.95 -10.41
N GLU A 71 7.97 38.01 -10.70
CA GLU A 71 8.49 38.86 -11.79
C GLU A 71 9.98 38.57 -12.13
N PRO A 72 10.42 38.88 -13.37
CA PRO A 72 11.68 38.47 -13.97
C PRO A 72 12.77 39.57 -13.97
N LEU A 73 14.00 39.18 -14.35
CA LEU A 73 15.04 39.89 -15.16
C LEU A 73 15.25 41.41 -14.90
N GLN A 74 16.42 41.95 -14.58
CA GLN A 74 17.83 41.70 -14.94
C GLN A 74 18.77 42.22 -13.85
#